data_AF-B9NY21-F1
#
_entry.id   AF-B9NY21-F1
#
_cell.length_a   1.000
_cell.length_b   1.000
_cell.length_c   1.000
_cell.angle_alpha   90.00
_cell.angle_beta   90.00
_cell.angle_gamma   90.00
#
_symmetry.space_group_name_H-M   'P 1'
#
loop_
_entity.id
_entity.type
_entity.pdbx_description
1 polymer ?
#
loop_
_entity_poly.entity_id
_entity_poly.type
_entity_poly.pdbx_seq_one_letter_code
_entity_poly.pdbx_strand_id
1 'polypeptide(L)'
;MKNWPEAIPHDLQIALEAARTDDWQMAFRRWSKGHGLKLKIQWYRGLHVNMAELHERRADASPQDHWAVLRDWLCRHDVPVSKNLAALSQPD
;
A
#
# COMPACT_ATOMS: atom_id res chain seq x y z
N MET A 1 -8.21 10.49 -11.81
CA MET A 1 -7.27 9.75 -10.94
C MET A 1 -8.12 8.95 -9.98
N LYS A 2 -7.89 7.64 -9.80
CA LYS A 2 -8.70 6.81 -8.90
C LYS A 2 -8.51 7.29 -7.44
N ASN A 3 -9.62 7.40 -6.71
CA ASN A 3 -9.75 8.01 -5.37
C ASN A 3 -9.07 7.19 -4.26
N TRP A 4 -7.80 6.83 -4.39
CA TRP A 4 -7.05 6.28 -3.26
C TRP A 4 -6.76 7.40 -2.26
N PRO A 5 -6.95 7.17 -0.94
CA PRO A 5 -6.68 8.18 0.07
C PRO A 5 -5.21 8.60 0.05
N GLU A 6 -4.96 9.88 0.29
CA GLU A 6 -3.59 10.41 0.44
C GLU A 6 -2.97 9.96 1.77
N ALA A 7 -3.79 9.86 2.81
CA ALA A 7 -3.40 9.27 4.08
C ALA A 7 -3.37 7.74 4.00
N ILE A 8 -2.43 7.13 4.71
CA ILE A 8 -2.40 5.68 4.88
C ILE A 8 -3.69 5.18 5.56
N PRO A 9 -4.34 4.15 5.02
CA PRO A 9 -5.46 3.49 5.71
C PRO A 9 -5.01 2.93 7.06
N HIS A 10 -5.77 3.18 8.12
CA HIS A 10 -5.38 2.81 9.50
C HIS A 10 -5.06 1.31 9.65
N ASP A 11 -5.86 0.41 9.08
CA ASP A 11 -5.56 -1.03 9.05
C ASP A 11 -4.24 -1.37 8.35
N LEU A 12 -3.90 -0.66 7.28
CA LEU A 12 -2.63 -0.83 6.59
C LEU A 12 -1.48 -0.28 7.43
N GLN A 13 -1.69 0.84 8.11
CA GLN A 13 -0.70 1.42 9.01
C GLN A 13 -0.33 0.44 10.12
N ILE A 14 -1.33 -0.11 10.84
CA ILE A 14 -1.10 -1.13 11.87
C ILE A 14 -0.37 -2.35 11.29
N ALA A 15 -0.76 -2.80 10.09
CA ALA A 15 -0.12 -3.94 9.45
C ALA A 15 1.34 -3.68 9.07
N LEU A 16 1.68 -2.47 8.62
CA LEU A 16 3.05 -2.07 8.28
C LEU A 16 3.89 -1.80 9.53
N GLU A 17 3.32 -1.22 10.58
CA GLU A 17 4.01 -1.01 11.87
C GLU A 17 4.29 -2.33 12.59
N ALA A 18 3.39 -3.31 12.48
CA ALA A 18 3.59 -4.66 13.01
C ALA A 18 4.55 -5.50 12.16
N ALA A 19 4.72 -5.15 10.88
CA ALA A 19 5.68 -5.80 10.00
C ALA A 19 7.10 -5.29 10.28
N ARG A 20 8.08 -6.20 10.30
CA ARG A 20 9.49 -5.78 10.24
C ARG A 20 9.73 -5.11 8.89
N THR A 21 10.73 -4.24 8.78
CA THR A 21 11.03 -3.42 7.58
C THR A 21 11.07 -4.23 6.27
N ASP A 22 11.46 -5.51 6.31
CA ASP A 22 11.53 -6.39 5.13
C ASP A 22 10.19 -7.10 4.78
N ASP A 23 9.21 -7.07 5.68
CA ASP A 23 7.97 -7.86 5.60
C ASP A 23 6.76 -7.05 5.07
N TRP A 24 6.99 -5.82 4.60
CA TRP A 24 5.96 -4.92 4.05
C TRP A 24 5.10 -5.60 2.97
N GLN A 25 5.70 -6.51 2.18
CA GLN A 25 5.00 -7.21 1.10
C GLN A 25 3.89 -8.10 1.67
N MET A 26 4.15 -8.80 2.77
CA MET A 26 3.19 -9.71 3.39
C MET A 26 2.05 -8.92 4.03
N ALA A 27 2.36 -7.84 4.73
CA ALA A 27 1.39 -6.90 5.28
C ALA A 27 0.46 -6.35 4.20
N PHE A 28 1.02 -5.83 3.11
CA PHE A 28 0.25 -5.29 1.99
C PHE A 28 -0.59 -6.36 1.28
N ARG A 29 -0.04 -7.57 1.09
CA ARG A 29 -0.76 -8.68 0.47
C ARG A 29 -1.93 -9.16 1.34
N ARG A 30 -1.77 -9.19 2.66
CA ARG A 30 -2.83 -9.55 3.60
C ARG A 30 -3.93 -8.50 3.62
N TRP A 31 -3.55 -7.23 3.72
CA TRP A 31 -4.48 -6.11 3.66
C TRP A 31 -5.26 -6.09 2.35
N SER A 32 -4.58 -6.17 1.21
CA SER A 32 -5.23 -6.17 -0.11
C SER A 32 -6.20 -7.34 -0.28
N LYS A 33 -5.86 -8.53 0.21
CA LYS A 33 -6.78 -9.67 0.25
C LYS A 33 -8.00 -9.42 1.15
N GLY A 34 -7.79 -8.84 2.34
CA GLY A 34 -8.87 -8.48 3.28
C GLY A 34 -9.86 -7.47 2.69
N HIS A 35 -9.37 -6.54 1.86
CA HIS A 35 -10.20 -5.58 1.14
C HIS A 35 -10.71 -6.06 -0.22
N GLY A 36 -10.44 -7.32 -0.62
CA GLY A 36 -10.92 -7.89 -1.89
C GLY A 36 -10.23 -7.31 -3.14
N LEU A 37 -9.04 -6.73 -3.01
CA LEU A 37 -8.27 -6.18 -4.13
C LEU A 37 -7.67 -7.32 -4.97
N LYS A 38 -7.85 -7.23 -6.29
CA LYS A 38 -7.28 -8.20 -7.25
C LYS A 38 -5.92 -7.71 -7.75
N LEU A 39 -4.87 -8.07 -7.02
CA LEU A 39 -3.49 -7.75 -7.41
C LEU A 39 -2.87 -8.89 -8.20
N LYS A 40 -2.26 -8.60 -9.36
CA LYS A 40 -1.55 -9.63 -10.16
C LYS A 40 -0.13 -9.81 -9.62
N ILE A 41 0.31 -11.07 -9.48
CA ILE A 41 1.64 -11.39 -8.96
C ILE A 41 2.77 -10.78 -9.81
N GLN A 42 2.57 -10.66 -11.12
CA GLN A 42 3.54 -10.06 -12.05
C GLN A 42 3.82 -8.59 -11.75
N TRP A 43 2.88 -7.87 -11.15
CA TRP A 43 3.03 -6.45 -10.81
C TRP A 43 3.93 -6.23 -9.58
N TYR A 44 4.07 -7.24 -8.71
CA TYR A 44 4.88 -7.14 -7.50
C TYR A 44 6.37 -6.97 -7.78
N ARG A 45 6.86 -7.44 -8.93
CA ARG A 45 8.27 -7.27 -9.29
C ARG A 45 8.63 -5.79 -9.42
N GLY A 46 7.79 -5.00 -10.09
CA GLY A 46 7.99 -3.55 -10.19
C GLY A 46 7.85 -2.87 -8.83
N LEU A 47 6.90 -3.33 -8.01
CA LEU A 47 6.70 -2.78 -6.66
C LEU A 47 7.92 -3.00 -5.76
N HIS A 48 8.54 -4.18 -5.82
CA HIS A 48 9.77 -4.49 -5.09
C HIS A 48 10.91 -3.52 -5.42
N VAL A 49 11.07 -3.19 -6.71
CA VAL A 49 12.10 -2.23 -7.14
C VAL A 49 11.82 -0.85 -6.56
N ASN A 50 10.58 -0.35 -6.65
CA ASN A 50 10.24 0.96 -6.10
C ASN A 50 10.40 1.02 -4.57
N MET A 51 10.09 -0.07 -3.87
CA MET A 51 10.26 -0.16 -2.41
C MET A 51 11.73 -0.28 -2.01
N ALA A 52 12.55 -1.01 -2.77
CA ALA A 52 13.99 -1.06 -2.56
C ALA A 52 14.62 0.32 -2.74
N GLU A 53 14.25 1.06 -3.80
CA GLU A 53 14.69 2.45 -4.01
C GLU A 53 14.27 3.37 -2.87
N LEU A 54 13.06 3.20 -2.31
CA LEU A 54 12.62 3.94 -1.12
C LEU A 54 13.54 3.64 0.07
N HIS A 55 13.84 2.38 0.33
CA HIS A 55 14.70 1.98 1.44
C HIS A 55 16.17 2.38 1.27
N GLU A 56 16.68 2.42 0.03
CA GLU A 56 18.01 2.97 -0.26
C GLU A 56 18.07 4.47 0.04
N ARG A 57 17.01 5.23 -0.26
CA ARG A 57 16.94 6.68 -0.01
C ARG A 57 16.60 7.02 1.44
N ARG A 58 15.79 6.18 2.09
CA ARG A 58 15.33 6.31 3.48
C ARG A 58 15.42 4.96 4.18
N ALA A 59 16.51 4.77 4.92
CA ALA A 59 16.69 3.59 5.76
C ALA A 59 15.54 3.42 6.78
N ASP A 60 14.99 4.54 7.28
CA ASP A 60 13.85 4.60 8.22
C ASP A 60 12.58 5.12 7.51
N ALA A 61 12.19 4.46 6.41
CA ALA A 61 10.97 4.80 5.70
C ALA A 61 9.75 4.57 6.61
N SER A 62 8.96 5.62 6.84
CA SER A 62 7.75 5.55 7.66
C SER A 62 6.63 4.80 6.92
N PRO A 63 5.61 4.26 7.62
CA PRO A 63 4.45 3.63 6.99
C PRO A 63 3.77 4.53 5.94
N GLN A 64 3.76 5.85 6.17
CA GLN A 64 3.25 6.84 5.20
C GLN A 64 4.09 6.92 3.92
N ASP A 65 5.42 6.78 4.02
CA ASP A 65 6.31 6.73 2.84
C ASP A 65 6.05 5.46 2.02
N HIS A 66 5.89 4.31 2.70
CA HIS A 66 5.48 3.07 2.05
C HIS A 66 4.13 3.22 1.37
N TRP A 67 3.17 3.85 2.04
CA TRP A 67 1.86 4.12 1.45
C TRP A 67 1.94 4.98 0.21
N ALA A 68 2.79 6.02 0.18
CA ALA A 68 2.95 6.86 -1.00
C ALA A 68 3.36 6.04 -2.24
N VAL A 69 4.31 5.11 -2.08
CA VAL A 69 4.77 4.20 -3.15
C VAL A 69 3.67 3.21 -3.54
N LEU A 70 3.02 2.59 -2.55
CA LEU A 70 1.95 1.61 -2.77
C LEU A 70 0.74 2.26 -3.48
N ARG A 71 0.35 3.46 -3.07
CA ARG A 71 -0.74 4.25 -3.66
C ARG A 71 -0.44 4.60 -5.11
N ASP A 72 0.76 5.10 -5.40
CA ASP A 72 1.18 5.42 -6.76
C ASP A 72 1.16 4.17 -7.66
N TRP A 73 1.66 3.05 -7.14
CA TRP A 73 1.60 1.76 -7.84
C TRP A 73 0.15 1.27 -8.08
N LEU A 74 -0.74 1.38 -7.08
CA LEU A 74 -2.17 1.05 -7.23
C LEU A 74 -2.85 1.91 -8.30
N CYS A 75 -2.52 3.21 -8.35
CA CYS A 75 -2.98 4.12 -9.39
C CYS A 75 -2.46 3.75 -10.77
N ARG A 76 -1.15 3.45 -10.90
CA ARG A 76 -0.52 3.05 -12.18
C ARG A 76 -1.13 1.77 -12.77
N HIS A 77 -1.50 0.83 -11.90
CA HIS A 77 -2.13 -0.43 -12.30
C HIS A 77 -3.65 -0.36 -12.42
N ASP A 78 -4.22 0.84 -12.31
CA ASP A 78 -5.67 1.08 -12.39
C ASP A 78 -6.46 0.17 -11.43
N VAL A 79 -5.93 -0.08 -10.23
CA VAL A 79 -6.61 -0.92 -9.24
C VAL A 79 -7.81 -0.16 -8.68
N PRO A 80 -9.04 -0.70 -8.81
CA PRO A 80 -10.23 -0.04 -8.27
C PRO A 80 -10.13 0.01 -6.74
N VAL A 81 -10.46 1.17 -6.18
CA VAL A 81 -10.60 1.35 -4.74
C VAL A 81 -11.74 0.43 -4.29
N SER A 82 -11.45 -0.43 -3.31
CA SER A 82 -12.50 -1.28 -2.74
C SER A 82 -13.55 -0.41 -2.05
N LYS A 83 -14.83 -0.75 -2.18
CA LYS A 83 -15.93 -0.01 -1.53
C LYS A 83 -15.73 0.11 -0.01
N ASN A 84 -15.11 -0.90 0.60
CA ASN A 84 -14.78 -0.92 2.03
C ASN A 84 -13.68 0.09 2.41
N LEU A 85 -12.85 0.52 1.46
CA LEU A 85 -11.83 1.54 1.67
C LEU A 85 -12.38 2.95 1.52
N ALA A 86 -13.26 3.15 0.54
CA ALA A 86 -13.91 4.44 0.32
C ALA A 86 -14.69 4.91 1.56
N ALA A 87 -15.32 3.97 2.28
CA ALA A 87 -16.03 4.23 3.52
C ALA A 87 -15.13 4.67 4.69
N LEU A 88 -13.84 4.33 4.67
CA LEU A 88 -12.87 4.67 5.75
C LEU A 88 -12.14 6.00 5.51
N SER A 89 -12.29 6.60 4.32
CA SER A 89 -11.57 7.83 3.91
C SER A 89 -12.45 9.07 3.83
N GLN A 90 -13.74 8.96 4.15
CA GLN A 90 -14.62 10.10 4.32
C GLN A 90 -14.85 10.32 5.82
N PRO A 91 -14.37 11.42 6.43
CA PRO A 91 -14.98 11.89 7.66
C PRO A 91 -16.45 12.24 7.34
N ASP A 92 -17.35 11.81 8.21
CA ASP A 92 -18.74 12.27 8.24
C ASP A 92 -18.80 13.81 8.30
#